data_AF-A0A815RSJ7-F1
#
_entry.id   AF-A0A815RSJ7-F1
#
_cell.length_a   1.000
_cell.length_b   1.000
_cell.length_c   1.000
_cell.angle_alpha   90.00
_cell.angle_beta   90.00
_cell.angle_gamma   90.00
#
_symmetry.space_group_name_H-M   'P 1'
#
loop_
_entity.id
_entity.type
_entity.pdbx_description
1 polymer ?
#
loop_
_entity_poly.entity_id
_entity_poly.type
_entity_poly.pdbx_seq_one_letter_code
_entity_poly.pdbx_strand_id
1 'polypeptide(L)'
;MRRTKGSQLSVAITRALIRNPKILLLDEATSALDNKSEKVVQSTLDQARVGRTCLTIAHRLSTIQNSEKVAIVNRSKLKEEGTHEELLANGGLYTQLALGQLSFLFLVAIARALIRNPKILLLDEATSALDNKSEKVVQSTLDQARVGRTCVTIAHRLSTIKNSEKIAVVNRGRLREEGTHEELLAKRGLYT
;
A
#
# COMPACT_ATOMS: atom_id res chain seq x y z
N MET A 1 -17.45 -26.98 9.87
CA MET A 1 -17.55 -25.57 9.43
C MET A 1 -16.19 -24.89 9.65
N ARG A 2 -15.37 -24.72 8.61
CA ARG A 2 -13.98 -24.20 8.70
C ARG A 2 -14.02 -22.67 8.89
N ARG A 3 -13.60 -22.17 10.05
CA ARG A 3 -13.49 -20.73 10.32
C ARG A 3 -12.37 -20.11 9.47
N THR A 4 -12.64 -19.01 8.78
CA THR A 4 -11.63 -18.25 8.00
C THR A 4 -10.53 -17.73 8.92
N LYS A 5 -9.28 -17.62 8.43
CA LYS A 5 -8.12 -17.17 9.23
C LYS A 5 -8.39 -15.84 9.99
N GLY A 6 -9.13 -14.91 9.38
CA GLY A 6 -9.51 -13.65 10.04
C GLY A 6 -10.46 -13.79 11.23
N SER A 7 -11.44 -14.69 11.15
CA SER A 7 -12.34 -14.95 12.29
C SER A 7 -11.64 -15.62 13.46
N GLN A 8 -10.60 -16.44 13.20
CA GLN A 8 -9.81 -17.09 14.25
C GLN A 8 -8.88 -16.09 14.95
N LEU A 9 -8.26 -15.20 14.18
CA LEU A 9 -7.36 -14.17 14.69
C LEU A 9 -8.10 -13.16 15.59
N SER A 10 -9.29 -12.72 15.19
CA SER A 10 -10.10 -11.80 16.00
C SER A 10 -10.41 -12.38 17.38
N VAL A 11 -10.82 -13.66 17.47
CA VAL A 11 -11.07 -14.34 18.75
C VAL A 11 -9.79 -14.45 19.60
N ALA A 12 -8.65 -14.72 18.98
CA ALA A 12 -7.37 -14.80 19.68
C ALA A 12 -6.94 -13.45 20.26
N ILE A 13 -7.07 -12.37 19.49
CA ILE A 13 -6.78 -11.00 19.94
C ILE A 13 -7.73 -10.60 21.06
N THR A 14 -9.04 -10.85 20.93
CA THR A 14 -10.01 -10.54 21.99
C THR A 14 -9.69 -11.29 23.29
N ARG A 15 -9.31 -12.57 23.21
CA ARG A 15 -8.89 -13.35 24.38
C ARG A 15 -7.58 -12.85 24.98
N ALA A 16 -6.64 -12.40 24.16
CA ALA A 16 -5.40 -11.79 24.63
C ALA A 16 -5.69 -10.46 25.35
N LEU A 17 -6.56 -9.62 24.79
CA LEU A 17 -6.98 -8.35 25.40
C LEU A 17 -7.60 -8.54 26.79
N ILE A 18 -8.47 -9.53 26.96
CA ILE A 18 -9.09 -9.85 28.27
C ILE A 18 -8.03 -10.21 29.32
N ARG A 19 -6.94 -10.87 28.92
CA ARG A 19 -5.85 -11.25 29.84
C ARG A 19 -4.89 -10.11 30.17
N ASN A 20 -5.03 -8.96 29.51
CA ASN A 20 -4.19 -7.78 29.65
C ASN A 20 -2.67 -8.06 29.76
N PRO A 21 -2.07 -8.76 28.77
CA PRO A 21 -0.65 -9.07 28.80
C PRO A 21 0.19 -7.79 28.70
N LYS A 22 1.34 -7.74 29.39
CA LYS A 22 2.31 -6.64 29.26
C LYS A 22 3.06 -6.67 27.92
N ILE A 23 3.20 -7.86 27.35
CA ILE A 23 3.93 -8.10 26.09
C ILE A 23 3.01 -8.82 25.11
N LEU A 24 2.91 -8.32 23.88
CA LEU A 24 2.09 -8.87 22.82
C LEU A 24 2.98 -9.30 21.64
N LEU A 25 2.98 -10.61 21.34
CA LEU A 25 3.66 -11.17 20.18
C LEU A 25 2.66 -11.35 19.03
N LEU A 26 2.95 -10.76 17.88
CA LEU A 26 2.12 -10.84 16.68
C LEU A 26 2.92 -11.48 15.56
N ASP A 27 2.57 -12.70 15.18
CA ASP A 27 3.20 -13.41 14.08
C ASP A 27 2.32 -13.35 12.83
N GLU A 28 2.77 -12.63 11.81
CA GLU A 28 2.09 -12.44 10.52
C GLU A 28 0.57 -12.18 10.60
N ALA A 29 0.11 -11.49 11.65
CA ALA A 29 -1.32 -11.36 11.95
C ALA A 29 -2.13 -10.71 10.82
N THR A 30 -1.50 -10.00 9.88
CA THR A 30 -2.17 -9.26 8.81
C THR A 30 -1.95 -9.84 7.40
N SER A 31 -1.17 -10.92 7.24
CA SER A 31 -0.79 -11.45 5.91
C SER A 31 -1.92 -12.24 5.22
N ALA A 32 -2.86 -12.80 5.99
CA ALA A 32 -3.87 -13.73 5.50
C ALA A 32 -5.31 -13.18 5.45
N LEU A 33 -5.48 -11.86 5.48
CA LEU A 33 -6.79 -11.18 5.53
C LEU A 33 -7.15 -10.58 4.17
N ASP A 34 -8.44 -10.62 3.81
CA ASP A 34 -8.97 -9.93 2.63
C ASP A 34 -9.15 -8.42 2.86
N ASN A 35 -9.24 -7.63 1.79
CA ASN A 35 -9.29 -6.16 1.84
C ASN A 35 -10.45 -5.59 2.70
N LYS A 36 -11.58 -6.31 2.84
CA LYS A 36 -12.72 -5.85 3.66
C LYS A 36 -12.51 -6.14 5.14
N SER A 37 -11.95 -7.31 5.49
CA SER A 37 -11.71 -7.71 6.89
C SER A 37 -10.47 -7.06 7.48
N GLU A 38 -9.51 -6.66 6.65
CA GLU A 38 -8.23 -6.09 7.06
C GLU A 38 -8.39 -4.83 7.93
N LYS A 39 -9.23 -3.86 7.53
CA LYS A 39 -9.40 -2.61 8.29
C LYS A 39 -9.94 -2.85 9.70
N VAL A 40 -10.90 -3.76 9.84
CA VAL A 40 -11.50 -4.08 11.14
C VAL A 40 -10.46 -4.73 12.05
N VAL A 41 -9.76 -5.75 11.56
CA VAL A 41 -8.71 -6.43 12.34
C VAL A 41 -7.56 -5.47 12.68
N GLN A 42 -7.20 -4.58 11.76
CA GLN A 42 -6.15 -3.58 12.00
C GLN A 42 -6.54 -2.66 13.16
N SER A 43 -7.76 -2.13 13.18
CA SER A 43 -8.22 -1.26 14.28
C SER A 43 -8.21 -1.97 15.64
N THR A 44 -8.58 -3.26 15.69
CA THR A 44 -8.49 -4.06 16.92
C THR A 44 -7.05 -4.33 17.34
N LEU A 45 -6.15 -4.59 16.39
CA LEU A 45 -4.72 -4.75 16.67
C LEU A 45 -4.10 -3.45 17.18
N ASP A 46 -4.47 -2.31 16.61
CA ASP A 46 -4.00 -1.00 17.04
C ASP A 46 -4.45 -0.71 18.48
N GLN A 47 -5.72 -0.98 18.81
CA GLN A 47 -6.21 -0.91 20.20
C GLN A 47 -5.50 -1.90 21.14
N ALA A 48 -5.19 -3.11 20.65
CA ALA A 48 -4.46 -4.10 21.43
C ALA A 48 -3.01 -3.70 21.69
N ARG A 49 -2.41 -2.84 20.87
CA ARG A 49 -1.05 -2.34 21.04
C ARG A 49 -0.94 -1.23 22.08
N VAL A 50 -1.99 -0.42 22.27
CA VAL A 50 -1.96 0.73 23.19
C VAL A 50 -1.58 0.28 24.61
N GLY A 51 -0.51 0.88 25.14
CA GLY A 51 -0.02 0.64 26.50
C GLY A 51 0.68 -0.71 26.71
N ARG A 52 1.07 -1.42 25.63
CA ARG A 52 1.74 -2.73 25.69
C ARG A 52 3.00 -2.75 24.85
N THR A 53 4.01 -3.50 25.29
CA THR A 53 5.17 -3.79 24.45
C THR A 53 4.77 -4.79 23.37
N CYS A 54 4.88 -4.41 22.11
CA CYS A 54 4.49 -5.26 20.99
C CYS A 54 5.70 -5.67 20.14
N LEU A 55 5.92 -6.97 19.99
CA LEU A 55 6.87 -7.52 19.02
C LEU A 55 6.09 -8.14 17.87
N THR A 56 6.29 -7.62 16.67
CA THR A 56 5.57 -8.08 15.48
C THR A 56 6.56 -8.63 14.45
N ILE A 57 6.33 -9.86 13.99
CA ILE A 57 6.98 -10.41 12.81
C ILE A 57 6.07 -10.08 11.63
N ALA A 58 6.55 -9.24 10.72
CA ALA A 58 5.76 -8.74 9.61
C ALA A 58 6.53 -8.84 8.30
N HIS A 59 5.83 -9.30 7.26
CA HIS A 59 6.32 -9.33 5.88
C HIS A 59 5.74 -8.18 5.04
N ARG A 60 4.88 -7.35 5.63
CA ARG A 60 4.22 -6.21 4.96
C ARG A 60 4.79 -4.89 5.44
N LEU A 61 5.22 -4.05 4.50
CA LEU A 61 5.79 -2.74 4.78
C LEU A 61 4.83 -1.87 5.62
N SER A 62 3.53 -1.95 5.33
CA SER A 62 2.46 -1.25 6.05
C SER A 62 2.38 -1.55 7.55
N THR A 63 2.85 -2.71 7.99
CA THR A 63 2.92 -3.10 9.41
C THR A 63 4.23 -2.65 10.04
N ILE A 64 5.32 -2.67 9.26
CA ILE A 64 6.67 -2.32 9.72
C ILE A 64 6.84 -0.81 9.86
N GLN A 65 6.32 -0.02 8.91
CA GLN A 65 6.40 1.46 8.88
C GLN A 65 5.96 2.16 10.15
N ASN A 66 4.96 1.62 10.86
CA ASN A 66 4.40 2.21 12.07
C ASN A 66 5.12 1.74 13.35
N SER A 67 6.20 0.97 13.24
CA SER A 67 6.90 0.43 14.40
C SER A 67 7.86 1.47 14.98
N GLU A 68 7.88 1.61 16.31
CA GLU A 68 8.83 2.47 17.01
C GLU A 68 10.28 2.05 16.78
N LYS A 69 10.50 0.74 16.64
CA LYS A 69 11.80 0.15 16.28
C LYS A 69 11.58 -1.04 15.35
N VAL A 70 12.43 -1.17 14.34
CA VAL A 70 12.46 -2.24 13.36
C VAL A 70 13.79 -2.97 13.50
N ALA A 71 13.74 -4.30 13.42
CA ALA A 71 14.90 -5.18 13.48
C ALA A 71 14.86 -6.16 12.30
N ILE A 72 15.87 -6.12 11.44
CA ILE A 72 16.00 -7.03 10.30
C ILE A 72 16.92 -8.19 10.68
N VAL A 73 16.39 -9.40 10.60
CA VAL A 73 17.13 -10.64 10.86
C VAL A 73 17.38 -11.35 9.53
N ASN A 74 18.65 -11.69 9.27
CA ASN A 74 19.03 -12.48 8.10
C ASN A 74 20.11 -13.50 8.49
N ARG A 75 19.96 -14.76 8.04
CA ARG A 75 20.84 -15.89 8.39
C ARG A 75 21.03 -16.03 9.91
N SER A 76 19.93 -15.96 10.66
CA SER A 76 19.91 -16.06 12.13
C SER A 76 20.72 -14.99 12.87
N LYS A 77 21.02 -13.85 12.22
CA LYS A 77 21.70 -12.72 12.85
C LYS A 77 20.90 -11.43 12.62
N LEU A 78 20.84 -10.59 13.65
CA LEU A 78 20.39 -9.22 13.50
C LEU A 78 21.37 -8.49 12.56
N LYS A 79 20.86 -7.98 11.45
CA LYS A 79 21.64 -7.25 10.45
C LYS A 79 21.53 -5.76 10.62
N GLU A 80 20.31 -5.28 10.85
CA GLU A 80 19.98 -3.87 10.94
C GLU A 80 18.93 -3.68 12.02
N GLU A 81 19.04 -2.58 12.78
CA GLU A 81 17.99 -2.11 13.66
C GLU A 81 17.92 -0.59 13.67
N GLY A 82 16.73 -0.05 13.88
CA GLY A 82 16.51 1.40 13.89
C GLY A 82 15.04 1.76 13.65
N THR A 83 14.77 3.04 13.46
CA THR A 83 13.46 3.50 13.00
C THR A 83 13.27 3.27 11.51
N HIS A 84 12.03 3.38 11.02
CA HIS A 84 11.73 3.29 9.58
C HIS A 84 12.56 4.28 8.75
N GLU A 85 12.69 5.52 9.24
CA GLU A 85 13.39 6.61 8.54
C GLU A 85 14.90 6.39 8.51
N GLU A 86 15.50 6.00 9.65
CA GLU A 86 16.93 5.69 9.75
C GLU A 86 17.31 4.52 8.82
N LEU A 87 16.52 3.44 8.84
CA LEU A 87 16.80 2.27 8.02
C LEU A 87 16.64 2.54 6.53
N LEU A 88 15.68 3.39 6.14
CA LEU A 88 15.56 3.85 4.74
C LEU A 88 16.79 4.66 4.32
N ALA A 89 17.21 5.61 5.15
CA ALA A 89 18.35 6.48 4.87
C ALA A 89 19.67 5.71 4.76
N ASN A 90 19.83 4.65 5.55
CA ASN A 90 21.01 3.79 5.52
C ASN A 90 21.16 2.98 4.22
N GLY A 91 20.10 2.85 3.41
CA GLY A 91 20.17 2.15 2.12
C GLY A 91 20.47 0.64 2.22
N GLY A 92 20.28 0.06 3.41
CA GLY A 92 20.63 -1.33 3.72
C GLY A 92 19.62 -2.37 3.19
N LEU A 93 19.64 -3.55 3.80
CA LEU A 93 18.73 -4.66 3.51
C LEU A 93 17.27 -4.27 3.78
N TYR A 94 17.01 -3.43 4.78
CA TYR A 94 15.68 -2.87 5.00
C TYR A 94 15.15 -2.15 3.76
N THR A 95 15.96 -1.25 3.19
CA THR A 95 15.61 -0.49 2.00
C THR A 95 15.37 -1.41 0.82
N GLN A 96 16.17 -2.47 0.64
CA GLN A 96 15.94 -3.46 -0.41
C GLN A 96 14.61 -4.22 -0.25
N LEU A 97 14.25 -4.61 0.97
CA LEU A 97 12.97 -5.28 1.26
C LEU A 97 11.78 -4.33 1.08
N ALA A 98 11.89 -3.10 1.57
CA ALA A 98 10.88 -2.07 1.39
C ALA A 98 10.69 -1.71 -0.10
N LEU A 99 11.80 -1.56 -0.83
CA LEU A 99 11.81 -1.31 -2.28
C LEU A 99 11.41 -2.52 -3.13
N GLY A 100 11.42 -3.74 -2.59
CA GLY A 100 10.89 -4.94 -3.25
C GLY A 100 9.39 -5.13 -3.02
N GLN A 101 8.86 -4.64 -1.89
CA GLN A 101 7.42 -4.52 -1.63
C GLN A 101 6.79 -3.37 -2.43
N LEU A 102 7.57 -2.30 -2.63
CA LEU A 102 7.32 -1.30 -3.68
C LEU A 102 7.82 -1.90 -5.00
N SER A 103 7.27 -1.50 -6.15
CA SER A 103 7.82 -2.00 -7.42
C SER A 103 9.14 -1.25 -7.71
N PHE A 104 10.31 -1.82 -7.41
CA PHE A 104 11.61 -1.17 -7.60
C PHE A 104 11.79 -0.58 -9.02
N LEU A 105 11.38 -1.35 -10.04
CA LEU A 105 11.48 -0.93 -11.44
C LEU A 105 10.64 0.34 -11.71
N PHE A 106 9.52 0.48 -11.00
CA PHE A 106 8.63 1.62 -11.11
C PHE A 106 9.27 2.91 -10.60
N LEU A 107 9.90 2.88 -9.42
CA LEU A 107 10.57 4.05 -8.85
C LEU A 107 11.77 4.49 -9.71
N VAL A 108 12.55 3.55 -10.24
CA VAL A 108 13.63 3.85 -11.19
C VAL A 108 13.07 4.47 -12.48
N ALA A 109 11.95 3.95 -12.99
CA ALA A 109 11.32 4.50 -14.19
C ALA A 109 10.81 5.94 -13.96
N ILE A 110 10.15 6.21 -12.83
CA ILE A 110 9.70 7.57 -12.47
C ILE A 110 10.90 8.49 -12.25
N ALA A 111 11.92 8.09 -11.50
CA ALA A 111 13.10 8.91 -11.27
C ALA A 111 13.77 9.30 -12.60
N ARG A 112 13.91 8.33 -13.52
CA ARG A 112 14.43 8.59 -14.88
C ARG A 112 13.51 9.50 -15.70
N ALA A 113 12.19 9.39 -15.55
CA ALA A 113 11.24 10.27 -16.20
C ALA A 113 11.37 11.71 -15.64
N LEU A 114 11.42 11.88 -14.32
CA LEU A 114 11.60 13.20 -13.69
C LEU A 114 12.88 13.89 -14.15
N ILE A 115 14.02 13.18 -14.16
CA ILE A 115 15.31 13.72 -14.61
C ILE A 115 15.26 14.18 -16.07
N ARG A 116 14.58 13.42 -16.94
CA ARG A 116 14.46 13.75 -18.37
C ARG A 116 13.44 14.84 -18.67
N ASN A 117 12.61 15.19 -17.69
CA ASN A 117 11.54 16.18 -17.79
C ASN A 117 10.71 16.08 -19.10
N PRO A 118 10.09 14.92 -19.39
CA PRO A 118 9.28 14.75 -20.60
C PRO A 118 8.03 15.61 -20.54
N LYS A 119 7.58 16.10 -21.70
CA LYS A 119 6.31 16.85 -21.81
C LYS A 119 5.09 15.95 -21.63
N ILE A 120 5.22 14.67 -21.94
CA ILE A 120 4.14 13.66 -21.88
C ILE A 120 4.59 12.49 -21.01
N LEU A 121 3.75 12.09 -20.05
CA LEU A 121 3.96 10.95 -19.16
C LEU A 121 2.87 9.90 -19.41
N LEU A 122 3.27 8.68 -19.77
CA LEU A 122 2.36 7.53 -19.93
C LEU A 122 2.51 6.61 -18.72
N LEU A 123 1.40 6.31 -18.05
CA LEU A 123 1.35 5.46 -16.86
C LEU A 123 0.41 4.29 -17.12
N ASP A 124 0.97 3.08 -17.22
CA ASP A 124 0.18 1.87 -17.39
C ASP A 124 0.11 1.11 -16.06
N GLU A 125 -1.09 1.00 -15.49
CA GLU A 125 -1.36 0.28 -14.24
C GLU A 125 -0.38 0.56 -13.09
N ALA A 126 0.11 1.79 -13.02
CA ALA A 126 1.22 2.21 -12.16
C ALA A 126 1.10 1.85 -10.66
N THR A 127 -0.13 1.62 -10.16
CA THR A 127 -0.41 1.32 -8.74
C THR A 127 -1.07 -0.03 -8.49
N SER A 128 -1.31 -0.86 -9.52
CA SER A 128 -2.11 -2.09 -9.39
C SER A 128 -1.45 -3.17 -8.52
N ALA A 129 -0.11 -3.23 -8.53
CA ALA A 129 0.68 -4.22 -7.80
C ALA A 129 0.98 -3.86 -6.32
N LEU A 130 0.48 -2.73 -5.82
CA LEU A 130 0.86 -2.20 -4.50
C LEU A 130 -0.23 -2.41 -3.43
N ASP A 131 0.21 -2.60 -2.18
CA ASP A 131 -0.69 -2.62 -1.01
C ASP A 131 -1.21 -1.21 -0.67
N ASN A 132 -2.34 -1.11 0.05
CA ASN A 132 -3.06 0.16 0.27
C ASN A 132 -2.24 1.29 0.93
N LYS A 133 -1.20 0.98 1.71
CA LYS A 133 -0.32 2.01 2.30
C LYS A 133 0.84 2.36 1.39
N SER A 134 1.47 1.37 0.74
CA SER A 134 2.55 1.60 -0.24
C SER A 134 2.05 2.37 -1.45
N GLU A 135 0.78 2.16 -1.83
CA GLU A 135 0.09 2.93 -2.86
C GLU A 135 0.10 4.44 -2.57
N LYS A 136 -0.05 4.88 -1.30
CA LYS A 136 -0.04 6.32 -0.98
C LYS A 136 1.31 6.99 -1.24
N VAL A 137 2.41 6.33 -0.90
CA VAL A 137 3.78 6.84 -1.13
C VAL A 137 4.07 6.91 -2.62
N VAL A 138 3.62 5.91 -3.36
CA VAL A 138 3.77 5.89 -4.82
C VAL A 138 2.87 6.93 -5.49
N GLN A 139 1.66 7.13 -4.97
CA GLN A 139 0.72 8.12 -5.47
C GLN A 139 1.25 9.55 -5.30
N SER A 140 1.84 9.89 -4.15
CA SER A 140 2.42 11.23 -3.95
C SER A 140 3.57 11.52 -4.90
N THR A 141 4.40 10.50 -5.18
CA THR A 141 5.50 10.60 -6.15
C THR A 141 4.97 10.79 -7.58
N LEU A 142 3.92 10.05 -7.94
CA LEU A 142 3.23 10.19 -9.23
C LEU A 142 2.58 11.56 -9.39
N ASP A 143 1.96 12.09 -8.35
CA ASP A 143 1.32 13.40 -8.39
C ASP A 143 2.36 14.50 -8.59
N GLN A 144 3.52 14.44 -7.93
CA GLN A 144 4.65 15.32 -8.21
C GLN A 144 5.18 15.16 -9.64
N ALA A 145 5.25 13.93 -10.14
CA ALA A 145 5.66 13.65 -11.52
C ALA A 145 4.64 14.14 -12.56
N ARG A 146 3.38 14.38 -12.19
CA ARG A 146 2.34 14.91 -13.09
C ARG A 146 2.37 16.43 -13.22
N VAL A 147 2.85 17.16 -12.19
CA VAL A 147 2.83 18.63 -12.19
C VAL A 147 3.53 19.20 -13.44
N GLY A 148 2.80 20.02 -14.19
CA GLY A 148 3.31 20.69 -15.39
C GLY A 148 3.52 19.77 -16.60
N ARG A 149 2.95 18.56 -16.61
CA ARG A 149 3.10 17.57 -17.69
C ARG A 149 1.75 17.04 -18.15
N THR A 150 1.64 16.69 -19.42
CA THR A 150 0.47 15.96 -19.92
C THR A 150 0.59 14.50 -19.48
N CYS A 151 -0.34 14.02 -18.66
CA CYS A 151 -0.31 12.64 -18.16
C CYS A 151 -1.46 11.82 -18.76
N VAL A 152 -1.13 10.68 -19.37
CA VAL A 152 -2.12 9.68 -19.80
C VAL A 152 -1.94 8.46 -18.90
N THR A 153 -3.00 8.08 -18.18
CA THR A 153 -2.98 6.95 -17.26
C THR A 153 -4.00 5.91 -17.69
N ILE A 154 -3.57 4.66 -17.83
CA ILE A 154 -4.44 3.50 -17.94
C ILE A 154 -4.60 2.92 -16.54
N ALA A 155 -5.83 2.79 -16.06
CA ALA A 155 -6.07 2.28 -14.72
C ALA A 155 -7.36 1.46 -14.63
N HIS A 156 -7.29 0.42 -13.80
CA HIS A 156 -8.43 -0.43 -13.44
C HIS A 156 -9.04 -0.07 -12.08
N ARG A 157 -8.48 0.94 -11.38
CA ARG A 157 -8.93 1.41 -10.07
C ARG A 157 -9.60 2.78 -10.18
N LEU A 158 -10.81 2.89 -9.63
CA LEU A 158 -11.58 4.14 -9.61
C LEU A 158 -10.84 5.26 -8.87
N SER A 159 -10.08 4.92 -7.83
CA SER A 159 -9.26 5.87 -7.07
C SER A 159 -8.19 6.57 -7.92
N THR A 160 -7.69 5.90 -8.96
CA THR A 160 -6.64 6.43 -9.85
C THR A 160 -7.21 7.37 -10.91
N ILE A 161 -8.44 7.15 -11.35
CA ILE A 161 -9.09 7.89 -12.46
C ILE A 161 -10.00 9.03 -11.99
N LYS A 162 -10.46 9.01 -10.73
CA LYS A 162 -11.41 10.01 -10.20
C LYS A 162 -10.92 11.45 -10.33
N ASN A 163 -9.62 11.67 -10.19
CA ASN A 163 -9.01 13.01 -10.23
C ASN A 163 -8.53 13.41 -11.63
N SER A 164 -8.88 12.65 -12.66
CA SER A 164 -8.48 12.97 -14.04
C SER A 164 -9.36 14.08 -14.61
N GLU A 165 -8.74 15.06 -15.27
CA GLU A 165 -9.42 16.15 -15.97
C GLU A 165 -10.31 15.64 -17.11
N LYS A 166 -9.89 14.55 -17.77
CA LYS A 166 -10.64 13.86 -18.81
C LYS A 166 -10.44 12.36 -18.67
N ILE A 167 -11.54 11.61 -18.73
CA ILE A 167 -11.58 10.15 -18.69
C ILE A 167 -12.11 9.65 -20.04
N ALA A 168 -11.47 8.62 -20.59
CA ALA A 168 -11.88 7.97 -21.83
C ALA A 168 -12.12 6.48 -21.57
N VAL A 169 -13.35 6.03 -21.77
CA VAL A 169 -13.76 4.63 -21.57
C VAL A 169 -13.70 3.88 -22.89
N VAL A 170 -12.82 2.89 -22.97
CA VAL A 170 -12.64 2.05 -24.15
C VAL A 170 -13.28 0.68 -23.91
N ASN A 171 -14.14 0.24 -24.84
CA ASN A 171 -14.76 -1.08 -24.80
C ASN A 171 -14.76 -1.70 -26.20
N ARG A 172 -14.27 -2.95 -26.31
CA ARG A 172 -14.07 -3.67 -27.59
C ARG A 172 -13.24 -2.87 -28.60
N GLY A 173 -12.17 -2.24 -28.11
CA GLY A 173 -11.25 -1.46 -28.95
C GLY A 173 -11.83 -0.15 -29.51
N ARG A 174 -12.98 0.32 -29.01
CA ARG A 174 -13.59 1.59 -29.41
C ARG A 174 -13.84 2.49 -28.21
N LEU A 175 -13.60 3.79 -28.37
CA LEU A 175 -14.02 4.80 -27.41
C LEU A 175 -15.55 4.77 -27.31
N ARG A 176 -16.07 4.54 -26.11
CA ARG A 176 -17.52 4.53 -25.85
C ARG A 176 -17.98 5.80 -25.18
N GLU A 177 -17.20 6.27 -24.22
CA GLU A 177 -17.56 7.43 -23.43
C GLU A 177 -16.32 8.26 -23.14
N GLU A 178 -16.51 9.58 -23.10
CA GLU A 178 -15.53 10.51 -22.58
C GLU A 178 -16.21 11.63 -21.79
N GLY A 179 -15.46 12.20 -20.85
CA GLY A 179 -15.91 13.28 -19.99
C GLY A 179 -15.15 13.33 -18.68
N THR A 180 -15.62 14.18 -17.77
CA THR A 180 -15.15 14.19 -16.37
C THR A 180 -15.76 13.02 -15.59
N HIS A 181 -15.22 12.76 -14.39
CA HIS A 181 -15.78 11.76 -13.48
C HIS A 181 -17.29 11.95 -13.23
N GLU A 182 -17.70 13.20 -13.02
CA GLU A 182 -19.09 13.55 -12.70
C GLU A 182 -20.01 13.39 -13.91
N GLU A 183 -19.57 13.85 -15.08
CA GLU A 183 -20.31 13.69 -16.34
C GLU A 183 -20.54 12.23 -16.70
N LEU A 184 -19.52 11.38 -16.51
CA LEU A 184 -19.60 9.96 -16.81
C LEU A 184 -20.52 9.22 -15.82
N LEU A 185 -20.47 9.56 -14.52
CA LEU A 185 -21.41 9.01 -13.54
C LEU A 185 -22.86 9.42 -13.84
N ALA A 186 -23.09 10.66 -14.27
CA ALA A 186 -24.42 11.15 -14.64
C ALA A 186 -25.00 10.41 -15.85
N LYS A 187 -24.15 10.00 -16.81
CA LYS A 187 -24.55 9.24 -18.00
C LYS A 187 -25.02 7.82 -17.68
N ARG A 188 -24.69 7.27 -16.50
CA ARG A 188 -24.99 5.87 -16.09
C ARG A 188 -24.63 4.85 -17.18
N GLY A 189 -23.50 5.07 -17.84
CA GLY A 189 -22.99 4.24 -18.93
C GLY A 189 -22.19 3.04 -18.44
N LEU A 190 -21.14 2.67 -19.16
CA LEU A 190 -20.15 1.66 -18.77
C LEU A 190 -19.25 2.14 -17.63
N TYR A 191 -19.20 3.45 -17.39
CA TYR A 191 -18.55 4.06 -16.24
C TYR A 191 -19.52 4.07 -15.05
N THR A 192 -19.36 3.12 -14.12
CA THR A 192 -20.23 2.92 -12.95
C THR A 192 -19.45 2.80 -11.66
#